data_AF-A0A536DM98-F1
#
_entry.id   AF-A0A536DM98-F1
#
_cell.length_a   1.000
_cell.length_b   1.000
_cell.length_c   1.000
_cell.angle_alpha   90.00
_cell.angle_beta   90.00
_cell.angle_gamma   90.00
#
_symmetry.space_group_name_H-M   'P 1'
#
loop_
_entity.id
_entity.type
_entity.pdbx_description
1 polymer ?
#
loop_
_entity_poly.entity_id
_entity_poly.type
_entity_poly.pdbx_seq_one_letter_code
_entity_poly.pdbx_strand_id
1 'polypeptide(L)'
;MDTLKGIEIIAFEGAAQLEAWLASHYQLQSGVWLKIAKKASGIASVTNDEANDIALCYGWITSLRQSCDEAYYLQKLTPRRHKSAWSSVNVARVEALIAAGRMQAPGLAEITSAKESGRWPRS
;
A
#
# COMPACT_ATOMS: atom_id res chain seq x y z
N MET A 1 14.69 8.76 -13.67
CA MET A 1 13.53 8.18 -12.98
C MET A 1 12.48 9.27 -12.88
N ASP A 2 11.25 8.96 -13.26
CA ASP A 2 10.16 9.94 -13.20
C ASP A 2 9.79 10.22 -11.73
N THR A 3 9.48 11.47 -11.42
CA THR A 3 9.10 11.88 -10.06
C THR A 3 7.89 12.78 -10.08
N LEU A 4 7.08 12.70 -9.03
CA LEU A 4 5.98 13.62 -8.77
C LEU A 4 6.15 14.21 -7.38
N LYS A 5 6.36 15.53 -7.32
CA LYS A 5 6.66 16.28 -6.08
C LYS A 5 7.89 15.72 -5.36
N GLY A 6 8.92 15.32 -6.11
CA GLY A 6 10.17 14.77 -5.57
C GLY A 6 10.07 13.33 -5.05
N ILE A 7 8.95 12.64 -5.27
CA ILE A 7 8.76 11.23 -4.92
C ILE A 7 8.77 10.40 -6.20
N GLU A 8 9.51 9.29 -6.19
CA GLU A 8 9.65 8.38 -7.33
C GLU A 8 8.31 7.80 -7.80
N ILE A 9 8.16 7.68 -9.12
CA ILE A 9 7.06 6.96 -9.76
C ILE A 9 7.58 5.58 -10.21
N ILE A 10 6.91 4.52 -9.75
CA ILE A 10 7.23 3.12 -10.09
C ILE A 10 6.02 2.43 -10.68
N ALA A 11 6.22 1.42 -11.53
CA ALA A 11 5.16 0.64 -12.15
C ALA A 11 5.47 -0.86 -12.04
N PHE A 12 4.43 -1.67 -11.91
CA PHE A 12 4.53 -3.13 -11.87
C PHE A 12 3.37 -3.73 -12.67
N GLU A 13 3.66 -4.84 -13.36
CA GLU A 13 2.70 -5.56 -14.20
C GLU A 13 1.72 -6.41 -13.36
N GLY A 14 2.07 -6.71 -12.10
CA GLY A 14 1.20 -7.47 -11.21
C GLY A 14 1.67 -7.53 -9.77
N ALA A 15 0.80 -8.09 -8.92
CA ALA A 15 0.96 -8.15 -7.46
C ALA A 15 2.32 -8.69 -7.00
N ALA A 16 2.80 -9.79 -7.61
CA ALA A 16 4.05 -10.44 -7.22
C ALA A 16 5.28 -9.52 -7.36
N GLN A 17 5.32 -8.68 -8.41
CA GLN A 17 6.42 -7.74 -8.61
C GLN A 17 6.40 -6.61 -7.58
N LEU A 18 5.21 -6.08 -7.26
CA LEU A 18 5.05 -5.08 -6.21
C LEU A 18 5.44 -5.65 -4.85
N GLU A 19 5.00 -6.87 -4.54
CA GLU A 19 5.30 -7.52 -3.26
C GLU A 19 6.81 -7.77 -3.10
N ALA A 20 7.49 -8.26 -4.14
CA ALA A 20 8.94 -8.44 -4.14
C ALA A 20 9.69 -7.11 -3.95
N TRP A 21 9.22 -6.04 -4.61
CA TRP A 21 9.80 -4.72 -4.44
C TRP A 21 9.60 -4.21 -3.01
N LEU A 22 8.38 -4.31 -2.47
CA LEU A 22 8.07 -3.81 -1.13
C LEU A 22 8.81 -4.60 -0.04
N ALA A 23 9.02 -5.90 -0.23
CA ALA A 23 9.85 -6.73 0.66
C ALA A 23 11.28 -6.19 0.81
N SER A 24 11.83 -5.57 -0.25
CA SER A 24 13.18 -5.00 -0.24
C SER A 24 13.21 -3.51 0.18
N HIS A 25 12.06 -2.83 0.15
CA HIS A 25 11.98 -1.37 0.31
C HIS A 25 11.02 -0.89 1.40
N TYR A 26 10.45 -1.78 2.23
CA TYR A 26 9.45 -1.40 3.26
C TYR A 26 9.96 -0.38 4.29
N GLN A 27 11.27 -0.15 4.38
CA GLN A 27 11.86 0.86 5.26
C GLN A 27 11.96 2.26 4.61
N LEU A 28 11.61 2.39 3.32
CA LEU A 28 11.68 3.65 2.58
C LEU A 28 10.64 4.67 3.08
N GLN A 29 11.10 5.69 3.81
CA GLN A 29 10.23 6.66 4.48
C GLN A 29 9.56 7.66 3.54
N SER A 30 10.16 7.95 2.37
CA SER A 30 9.58 8.84 1.37
C SER A 30 8.30 8.29 0.75
N GLY A 31 8.14 6.96 0.77
CA GLY A 31 7.15 6.26 -0.04
C GLY A 31 7.41 6.42 -1.54
N VAL A 32 6.41 6.04 -2.33
CA VAL A 32 6.46 6.02 -3.80
C VAL A 32 5.08 6.34 -4.39
N TRP A 33 5.06 6.75 -5.65
CA TRP A 33 3.86 6.78 -6.49
C TRP A 33 3.81 5.53 -7.34
N LEU A 34 2.84 4.65 -7.10
CA LEU A 34 2.59 3.49 -7.95
C LEU A 34 1.75 3.93 -9.16
N LYS A 35 2.30 3.78 -10.37
CA LYS A 35 1.61 3.98 -11.64
C LYS A 35 0.79 2.74 -11.96
N ILE A 36 -0.53 2.90 -11.97
CA ILE A 36 -1.50 1.82 -12.15
C ILE A 36 -2.28 2.07 -13.44
N ALA A 37 -2.38 1.04 -14.27
CA ALA A 37 -3.23 1.09 -15.46
C ALA A 37 -4.72 1.15 -15.09
N LYS A 38 -5.49 1.98 -15.78
CA LYS A 38 -6.95 1.98 -15.68
C LYS A 38 -7.49 0.70 -16.29
N LYS A 39 -8.55 0.13 -15.71
CA LYS A 39 -9.16 -1.12 -16.19
C LYS A 39 -9.50 -1.10 -17.69
N ALA A 40 -9.90 0.06 -18.22
CA ALA A 40 -10.27 0.23 -19.63
C ALA A 40 -9.09 0.23 -20.61
N SER A 41 -7.84 0.37 -20.15
CA SER A 41 -6.68 0.42 -21.06
C SER A 41 -6.24 -0.96 -21.57
N GLY A 42 -6.69 -2.05 -20.94
CA GLY A 42 -6.26 -3.42 -21.28
C GLY A 42 -4.81 -3.73 -20.93
N ILE A 43 -4.09 -2.81 -20.29
CA ILE A 43 -2.68 -2.98 -19.92
C ILE A 43 -2.58 -3.74 -18.59
N ALA A 44 -1.74 -4.77 -18.56
CA ALA A 44 -1.43 -5.51 -17.34
C ALA A 44 -0.76 -4.60 -16.31
N SER A 45 -1.33 -4.54 -15.10
CA SER A 45 -0.83 -3.70 -14.01
C SER A 45 -1.39 -4.17 -12.68
N VAL A 46 -0.66 -3.88 -11.61
CA VAL A 46 -1.16 -4.02 -10.23
C VAL A 46 -2.50 -3.28 -10.08
N THR A 47 -3.49 -3.96 -9.53
CA THR A 47 -4.77 -3.34 -9.19
C THR A 47 -4.68 -2.53 -7.89
N ASN A 48 -5.63 -1.61 -7.69
CA ASN A 48 -5.67 -0.83 -6.46
C ASN A 48 -5.86 -1.68 -5.20
N ASP A 49 -6.66 -2.74 -5.30
CA ASP A 49 -6.92 -3.66 -4.19
C ASP A 49 -5.67 -4.46 -3.84
N GLU A 50 -4.97 -5.02 -4.83
CA GLU A 50 -3.68 -5.69 -4.62
C GLU A 50 -2.66 -4.75 -3.99
N ALA A 51 -2.57 -3.51 -4.49
CA ALA A 51 -1.65 -2.51 -3.94
C ALA A 51 -1.96 -2.19 -2.46
N ASN A 52 -3.24 -2.11 -2.09
CA ASN A 52 -3.63 -1.84 -0.71
C ASN A 52 -3.34 -3.05 0.20
N ASP A 53 -3.68 -4.26 -0.24
CA ASP A 53 -3.47 -5.47 0.55
C ASP A 53 -1.97 -5.74 0.76
N ILE A 54 -1.16 -5.63 -0.30
CA ILE A 54 0.29 -5.72 -0.20
C ILE A 54 0.83 -4.61 0.72
N ALA A 55 0.36 -3.37 0.58
CA ALA A 55 0.80 -2.30 1.48
C ALA A 55 0.52 -2.64 2.96
N LEU A 56 -0.68 -3.13 3.28
CA LEU A 56 -1.05 -3.51 4.64
C LEU A 56 -0.16 -4.63 5.19
N CYS A 57 0.18 -5.65 4.37
CA CYS A 57 1.08 -6.73 4.76
C CYS A 57 2.44 -6.24 5.26
N TYR A 58 2.92 -5.08 4.78
CA TYR A 58 4.21 -4.50 5.16
C TYR A 58 4.11 -3.27 6.07
N GLY A 59 2.92 -2.96 6.61
CA GLY A 59 2.74 -1.79 7.50
C GLY A 59 2.65 -0.46 6.74
N TRP A 60 2.37 -0.52 5.45
CA TRP A 60 2.17 0.62 4.56
C TRP A 60 0.66 0.86 4.32
N ILE A 61 0.34 1.96 3.63
CA ILE A 61 -1.03 2.31 3.24
C ILE A 61 -1.04 3.05 1.90
N THR A 62 -2.13 2.89 1.16
CA THR A 62 -2.46 3.74 0.01
C THR A 62 -3.19 5.01 0.47
N SER A 63 -2.71 6.21 0.12
CA SER A 63 -3.26 7.48 0.65
C SER A 63 -3.83 8.43 -0.39
N LEU A 64 -3.05 8.79 -1.41
CA LEU A 64 -3.42 9.79 -2.42
C LEU A 64 -3.56 9.14 -3.79
N ARG A 65 -4.59 9.54 -4.53
CA ARG A 65 -4.74 9.19 -5.95
C ARG A 65 -4.58 10.44 -6.80
N GLN A 66 -3.86 10.35 -7.91
CA GLN A 66 -3.67 11.44 -8.86
C GLN A 66 -3.83 10.92 -10.29
N SER A 67 -4.46 11.70 -11.17
CA SER A 67 -4.51 11.36 -12.60
C SER A 67 -3.10 11.42 -13.19
N CYS A 68 -2.76 10.45 -14.06
CA CYS A 68 -1.49 10.45 -14.79
C CYS A 68 -1.73 10.85 -16.24
N ASP A 69 -2.46 10.03 -16.98
CA ASP A 69 -2.77 10.21 -18.40
C ASP A 69 -4.07 9.43 -18.76
N GLU A 70 -4.33 9.21 -20.05
CA GLU A 70 -5.50 8.47 -20.52
C GLU A 70 -5.53 7.02 -20.03
N ALA A 71 -4.38 6.35 -19.97
CA ALA A 71 -4.26 4.93 -19.65
C ALA A 71 -3.92 4.65 -18.17
N TYR A 72 -3.37 5.62 -17.44
CA TYR A 72 -2.84 5.42 -16.09
C TYR A 72 -3.36 6.43 -15.07
N TYR A 73 -3.28 6.04 -13.81
CA TYR A 73 -3.33 6.94 -12.65
C TYR A 73 -2.22 6.58 -11.67
N LEU A 74 -1.91 7.47 -10.75
CA LEU A 74 -0.92 7.26 -9.70
C LEU A 74 -1.62 7.03 -8.36
N GLN A 75 -1.15 6.04 -7.60
CA GLN A 75 -1.56 5.76 -6.24
C GLN A 75 -0.35 5.89 -5.31
N LYS A 76 -0.41 6.81 -4.35
CA LYS A 76 0.67 6.99 -3.38
C LYS A 76 0.66 5.87 -2.36
N LEU A 77 1.80 5.20 -2.21
CA LEU A 77 2.09 4.21 -1.16
C LEU A 77 3.11 4.81 -0.19
N THR A 78 2.83 4.72 1.10
CA THR A 78 3.72 5.22 2.16
C THR A 78 3.67 4.29 3.37
N PRO A 79 4.75 4.20 4.17
CA PRO A 79 4.65 3.65 5.52
C PRO A 79 3.53 4.33 6.30
N ARG A 80 2.80 3.58 7.12
CA ARG A 80 1.78 4.19 7.98
C ARG A 80 2.45 5.12 8.98
N ARG A 81 1.88 6.32 9.13
CA ARG A 81 2.34 7.29 10.12
C ARG A 81 1.76 6.92 11.48
N HIS A 82 2.58 7.10 12.52
CA HIS A 82 2.23 6.84 13.92
C HIS A 82 0.97 7.58 14.42
N LYS A 83 0.43 8.57 13.71
CA LYS A 83 -0.78 9.32 14.13
C LYS A 83 -2.05 8.96 13.35
N SER A 84 -1.96 8.14 12.30
CA SER A 84 -3.10 7.88 11.42
C SER A 84 -4.00 6.77 11.97
N ALA A 85 -5.28 7.11 12.23
CA ALA A 85 -6.31 6.16 12.64
C ALA A 85 -6.51 5.04 11.61
N TRP A 86 -6.95 3.86 12.08
CA TRP A 86 -7.33 2.75 11.21
C TRP A 86 -8.81 2.83 10.84
N SER A 87 -9.12 2.76 9.55
CA SER A 87 -10.51 2.62 9.08
C SER A 87 -11.01 1.19 9.30
N SER A 88 -12.32 1.03 9.47
CA SER A 88 -12.97 -0.28 9.56
C SER A 88 -12.66 -1.17 8.35
N VAL A 89 -12.58 -0.59 7.15
CA VAL A 89 -12.21 -1.30 5.92
C VAL A 89 -10.80 -1.88 6.00
N ASN A 90 -9.81 -1.11 6.46
CA ASN A 90 -8.44 -1.61 6.56
C ASN A 90 -8.27 -2.59 7.72
N VAL A 91 -9.06 -2.45 8.79
CA VAL A 91 -9.12 -3.46 9.86
C VAL A 91 -9.62 -4.79 9.32
N ALA A 92 -10.77 -4.80 8.64
CA ALA A 92 -11.34 -6.02 8.06
C ALA A 92 -10.39 -6.69 7.04
N ARG A 93 -9.71 -5.89 6.21
CA ARG A 93 -8.68 -6.40 5.29
C ARG A 93 -7.51 -7.03 6.03
N VAL A 94 -6.99 -6.37 7.06
CA VAL A 94 -5.91 -6.93 7.87
C VAL A 94 -6.33 -8.22 8.56
N GLU A 95 -7.55 -8.31 9.09
CA GLU A 95 -8.06 -9.54 9.69
C GLU A 95 -8.09 -10.70 8.68
N ALA A 96 -8.56 -10.44 7.46
CA ALA A 96 -8.54 -11.41 6.37
C ALA A 96 -7.10 -11.80 5.97
N LEU A 97 -6.17 -10.85 5.91
CA LEU A 97 -4.76 -11.10 5.58
C LEU A 97 -4.03 -11.88 6.69
N ILE A 98 -4.37 -11.66 7.95
CA ILE A 98 -3.89 -12.47 9.09
C ILE A 98 -4.41 -13.90 8.96
N ALA A 99 -5.72 -14.06 8.73
CA ALA A 99 -6.34 -15.39 8.58
C ALA A 99 -5.74 -16.17 7.40
N ALA A 100 -5.35 -15.47 6.34
CA ALA A 100 -4.68 -16.03 5.17
C ALA A 100 -3.16 -16.24 5.32
N GLY A 101 -2.56 -15.88 6.46
CA GLY A 101 -1.12 -15.98 6.69
C GLY A 101 -0.27 -15.08 5.80
N ARG A 102 -0.84 -13.99 5.27
CA ARG A 102 -0.20 -13.08 4.30
C ARG A 102 0.60 -11.95 4.95
N MET A 103 0.26 -11.59 6.19
CA MET A 103 0.92 -10.50 6.91
C MET A 103 2.41 -10.78 7.10
N GLN A 104 3.23 -9.75 6.89
CA GLN A 104 4.67 -9.81 7.13
C GLN A 104 5.03 -9.16 8.48
N ALA A 105 6.23 -9.44 8.97
CA ALA A 105 6.74 -8.89 10.23
C ALA A 105 6.53 -7.36 10.38
N PRO A 106 6.85 -6.50 9.40
CA PRO A 106 6.60 -5.06 9.53
C PRO A 106 5.12 -4.69 9.60
N GLY A 107 4.23 -5.41 8.90
CA GLY A 107 2.79 -5.18 9.01
C GLY A 107 2.22 -5.59 10.38
N LEU A 108 2.68 -6.72 10.92
CA LEU A 108 2.32 -7.16 12.26
C LEU A 108 2.81 -6.16 13.33
N ALA A 109 4.04 -5.66 13.19
CA ALA A 109 4.58 -4.64 14.09
C ALA A 109 3.75 -3.35 14.09
N GLU A 110 3.29 -2.90 12.91
CA GLU A 110 2.44 -1.72 12.80
C GLU A 110 1.05 -1.93 13.43
N ILE A 111 0.49 -3.14 13.37
CA ILE A 111 -0.76 -3.49 14.07
C ILE A 111 -0.56 -3.43 15.58
N THR A 112 0.52 -4.01 16.10
CA THR A 112 0.86 -3.96 17.53
C THR A 112 1.00 -2.51 18.00
N SER A 113 1.80 -1.71 17.29
CA SER A 113 1.96 -0.27 17.57
C SER A 113 0.61 0.46 17.56
N ALA A 114 -0.26 0.16 16.59
CA ALA A 114 -1.57 0.81 16.50
C ALA A 114 -2.50 0.45 17.66
N LYS A 115 -2.44 -0.79 18.16
CA LYS A 115 -3.19 -1.22 19.35
C LYS A 115 -2.69 -0.53 20.61
N GLU A 116 -1.37 -0.50 20.81
CA GLU A 116 -0.72 0.16 21.95
C GLU A 116 -1.01 1.66 21.98
N SER A 117 -0.98 2.32 20.82
CA SER A 117 -1.21 3.75 20.70
C SER A 117 -2.69 4.14 20.61
N GLY A 118 -3.63 3.19 20.71
CA GLY A 118 -5.08 3.44 20.62
C GLY A 118 -5.59 3.88 19.23
N ARG A 119 -4.81 3.67 18.17
CA ARG A 119 -5.22 3.97 16.78
C ARG A 119 -6.06 2.88 16.15
N TRP A 120 -5.97 1.67 16.70
CA TRP A 120 -6.78 0.53 16.32
C TRP A 120 -8.19 0.69 16.89
N PRO A 121 -9.27 0.63 16.07
CA PRO A 121 -10.64 0.66 16.56
C PRO A 121 -10.86 -0.39 17.63
N ARG A 122 -11.55 0.00 18.71
CA ARG A 122 -12.05 -0.96 19.70
C ARG A 122 -13.27 -1.64 19.08
N SER A 123 -13.22 -2.97 18.97
CA SER A 123 -14.37 -3.82 18.63
C SER A 123 -15.41 -3.77 19.74
#